data_AF-A0A2P2C5C3-F1
#
_entry.id   AF-A0A2P2C5C3-F1
#
_cell.length_a   1.000
_cell.length_b   1.000
_cell.length_c   1.000
_cell.angle_alpha   90.00
_cell.angle_beta   90.00
_cell.angle_gamma   90.00
#
_symmetry.space_group_name_H-M   'P 1'
#
loop_
_entity.id
_entity.type
_entity.pdbx_description
1 polymer ?
#
loop_
_entity_poly.entity_id
_entity_poly.type
_entity_poly.pdbx_seq_one_letter_code
_entity_poly.pdbx_strand_id
1 'polypeptide(L)'
;MIFSGTLALDPAHHAACTDTLRTRLTDLELRRRSTGHAVERVLASWHGEAADRFRSHWEDWDRGAVLVVEQLAHGIAALDRFRADAVGADAASGGSSTHLLGRLG
;
A
#
# COMPACT_ATOMS: atom_id res chain seq x y z
N MET A 1 3.44 -30.87 -2.60
CA MET A 1 4.33 -30.22 -3.57
C MET A 1 5.13 -29.17 -2.81
N ILE A 2 6.39 -29.45 -2.48
CA ILE A 2 7.23 -28.50 -1.76
C ILE A 2 7.87 -27.63 -2.83
N PHE A 3 7.44 -26.36 -2.94
CA PHE A 3 8.12 -25.37 -3.76
C PHE A 3 9.45 -25.05 -3.07
N SER A 4 10.48 -25.85 -3.37
CA SER A 4 11.86 -25.55 -2.98
C SER A 4 12.43 -24.54 -3.97
N GLY A 5 11.95 -23.30 -3.90
CA GLY A 5 12.59 -22.14 -4.50
C GLY A 5 13.16 -21.30 -3.37
N THR A 6 14.48 -21.12 -3.34
CA THR A 6 15.13 -20.21 -2.39
C THR A 6 14.67 -18.80 -2.74
N LEU A 7 13.73 -18.27 -1.97
CA LEU A 7 13.22 -16.91 -2.13
C LEU A 7 14.24 -15.99 -1.47
N ALA A 8 15.25 -15.57 -2.25
CA ALA A 8 16.23 -14.58 -1.82
C ALA A 8 15.54 -13.21 -1.75
N LEU A 9 14.85 -12.94 -0.64
CA LEU A 9 14.24 -11.66 -0.37
C LEU A 9 15.35 -10.73 0.16
N ASP A 10 15.63 -9.62 -0.53
CA ASP A 10 16.40 -8.52 0.06
C ASP A 10 15.43 -7.69 0.94
N PRO A 11 15.49 -7.81 2.27
CA PRO A 11 14.52 -7.15 3.15
C PRO A 11 14.68 -5.63 3.14
N ALA A 12 15.88 -5.12 2.85
CA ALA A 12 16.18 -3.70 2.79
C ALA A 12 15.59 -3.09 1.51
N HIS A 13 15.76 -3.76 0.37
CA HIS A 13 15.14 -3.34 -0.89
C HIS A 13 13.61 -3.35 -0.81
N HIS A 14 13.04 -4.39 -0.21
CA HIS A 14 11.60 -4.47 -0.01
C HIS A 14 11.08 -3.37 0.93
N ALA A 15 11.80 -3.07 2.01
CA ALA A 15 11.46 -1.96 2.91
C ALA A 15 11.45 -0.60 2.16
N ALA A 16 12.52 -0.30 1.42
CA ALA A 16 12.64 0.93 0.63
C ALA A 16 11.53 1.06 -0.42
N CYS A 17 11.14 -0.05 -1.06
CA CYS A 17 10.01 -0.10 -1.98
C CYS A 17 8.71 0.26 -1.25
N THR A 18 8.42 -0.37 -0.11
CA THR A 18 7.22 -0.06 0.68
C THR A 18 7.19 1.39 1.18
N ASP A 19 8.33 1.97 1.57
CA ASP A 19 8.43 3.39 1.94
C ASP A 19 8.11 4.33 0.78
N THR A 20 8.60 4.00 -0.42
CA THR A 20 8.27 4.74 -1.64
C THR A 20 6.78 4.67 -1.94
N LEU A 21 6.16 3.49 -1.79
CA LEU A 21 4.72 3.31 -1.97
C LEU A 21 3.91 4.11 -0.95
N ARG A 22 4.30 4.12 0.33
CA ARG A 22 3.65 4.96 1.37
C ARG A 22 3.74 6.44 1.02
N THR A 23 4.91 6.91 0.58
CA THR A 23 5.10 8.31 0.18
C THR A 23 4.18 8.69 -0.98
N ARG A 24 4.07 7.84 -2.01
CA ARG A 24 3.17 8.06 -3.14
C ARG A 24 1.70 8.01 -2.75
N LEU A 25 1.33 7.14 -1.81
CA LEU A 25 -0.03 7.07 -1.29
C LEU A 25 -0.41 8.37 -0.57
N THR A 26 0.48 8.89 0.28
CA THR A 26 0.29 10.18 0.96
C THR A 26 0.15 11.34 -0.04
N ASP A 27 0.97 11.36 -1.11
CA ASP A 27 0.84 12.37 -2.17
C ASP A 27 -0.52 12.25 -2.90
N LEU A 28 -0.96 11.03 -3.20
CA LEU A 28 -2.25 10.78 -3.84
C LEU A 28 -3.42 11.28 -2.97
N GLU A 29 -3.40 10.99 -1.67
CA GLU A 29 -4.40 11.48 -0.71
C GLU A 29 -4.40 13.01 -0.59
N LEU A 30 -3.22 13.63 -0.61
CA LEU A 30 -3.09 15.08 -0.57
C LEU A 30 -3.68 15.72 -1.83
N ARG A 31 -3.37 15.16 -3.01
CA ARG A 31 -3.93 15.62 -4.29
C ARG A 31 -5.44 15.49 -4.31
N ARG A 32 -6.00 14.34 -3.89
CA ARG A 32 -7.45 14.13 -3.80
C ARG A 32 -8.12 15.23 -2.96
N ARG A 33 -7.61 15.49 -1.76
CA ARG A 33 -8.14 16.54 -0.85
C ARG A 33 -8.03 17.93 -1.46
N SER A 34 -6.89 18.25 -2.06
CA SER A 34 -6.67 19.53 -2.75
C SER A 34 -7.66 19.74 -3.90
N THR A 35 -7.89 18.70 -4.71
CA THR A 35 -8.90 18.73 -5.78
C THR A 35 -10.30 18.91 -5.21
N GLY A 36 -10.64 18.24 -4.10
CA GLY A 36 -11.91 18.44 -3.39
C GLY A 36 -12.15 19.89 -3.00
N HIS A 37 -11.19 20.54 -2.35
CA HIS A 37 -11.30 21.96 -2.02
C HIS A 37 -11.39 22.87 -3.25
N ALA A 38 -10.73 22.52 -4.35
CA ALA A 38 -10.88 23.27 -5.60
C ALA A 38 -12.29 23.13 -6.18
N VAL A 39 -12.85 21.92 -6.17
CA VAL A 39 -14.21 21.64 -6.64
C VAL A 39 -15.26 22.33 -5.76
N GLU A 40 -15.13 22.26 -4.44
CA GLU A 40 -16.02 22.94 -3.49
C GLU A 40 -16.09 24.46 -3.79
N ARG A 41 -14.94 25.10 -4.05
CA ARG A 41 -14.89 26.53 -4.40
C ARG A 41 -15.61 26.83 -5.72
N VAL A 42 -15.51 25.96 -6.72
CA VAL A 42 -16.22 26.13 -8.00
C VAL A 42 -17.72 25.97 -7.78
N LEU A 43 -18.14 24.92 -7.09
CA LEU A 43 -19.55 24.64 -6.79
C LEU A 43 -20.21 25.67 -5.87
N ALA A 44 -19.43 26.44 -5.11
CA ALA A 44 -19.94 27.53 -4.28
C ALA A 44 -20.47 28.73 -5.11
N SER A 45 -20.00 28.90 -6.35
CA SER A 45 -20.43 30.01 -7.23
C SER A 45 -21.19 29.53 -8.47
N TRP A 46 -21.07 28.25 -8.83
CA TRP A 46 -21.74 27.65 -9.98
C TRP A 46 -23.05 26.96 -9.59
N HIS A 47 -24.16 27.39 -10.20
CA HIS A 47 -25.50 26.93 -9.88
C HIS A 47 -26.25 26.41 -11.11
N GLY A 48 -27.30 25.62 -10.87
CA GLY A 48 -28.19 25.05 -11.89
C GLY A 48 -27.91 23.57 -12.16
N GLU A 49 -28.73 22.98 -13.05
CA GLU A 49 -28.75 21.53 -13.29
C GLU A 49 -27.38 20.95 -13.69
N ALA A 50 -26.57 21.71 -14.44
CA ALA A 50 -25.23 21.28 -14.80
C ALA A 50 -24.28 21.16 -13.59
N ALA A 51 -24.40 22.08 -12.62
CA ALA A 51 -23.64 22.03 -11.38
C ALA A 51 -24.08 20.84 -10.51
N ASP A 52 -25.38 20.54 -10.46
CA ASP A 52 -25.91 19.40 -9.72
C ASP A 52 -25.46 18.05 -10.30
N ARG A 53 -25.49 17.91 -11.64
CA ARG A 53 -24.95 16.72 -12.32
C ARG A 53 -23.45 16.56 -12.08
N PHE A 54 -22.69 17.65 -12.19
CA PHE A 54 -21.26 17.62 -11.89
C PHE A 54 -20.99 17.21 -10.44
N ARG A 55 -21.76 17.74 -9.47
CA ARG A 55 -21.64 17.37 -8.05
C ARG A 55 -21.82 15.87 -7.85
N SER A 56 -22.85 15.27 -8.45
CA SER A 56 -23.07 13.82 -8.38
C SER A 56 -21.88 13.03 -8.94
N HIS A 57 -21.37 13.40 -10.12
CA HIS A 57 -20.21 12.73 -10.71
C HIS A 57 -18.93 12.92 -9.89
N TRP A 58 -18.77 14.08 -9.26
CA TRP A 58 -17.67 14.36 -8.35
C TRP A 58 -17.75 13.49 -7.09
N GLU A 59 -18.91 13.35 -6.46
CA GLU A 59 -19.12 12.48 -5.30
C GLU A 59 -18.84 11.00 -5.63
N ASP A 60 -19.24 10.55 -6.82
CA ASP A 60 -18.92 9.20 -7.32
C ASP A 60 -17.41 9.02 -7.50
N TRP A 61 -16.75 9.99 -8.13
CA TRP A 61 -15.31 9.98 -8.31
C TRP A 61 -14.58 9.97 -6.97
N ASP A 62 -14.99 10.80 -6.02
CA ASP A 62 -14.32 10.92 -4.72
C ASP A 62 -14.45 9.64 -3.90
N ARG A 63 -15.63 9.02 -3.89
CA ARG A 63 -15.84 7.68 -3.30
C ARG A 63 -14.94 6.64 -3.94
N GLY A 64 -14.87 6.61 -5.27
CA GLY A 64 -13.98 5.70 -5.99
C GLY A 64 -12.50 5.92 -5.65
N ALA A 65 -12.08 7.18 -5.56
CA ALA A 65 -10.71 7.55 -5.20
C ALA A 65 -10.35 7.13 -3.76
N VAL A 66 -11.28 7.29 -2.81
CA VAL A 66 -11.11 6.80 -1.43
C VAL A 66 -10.90 5.28 -1.41
N LEU A 67 -11.71 4.52 -2.14
CA LEU A 67 -11.57 3.07 -2.21
C LEU A 67 -10.21 2.65 -2.79
N VAL A 68 -9.72 3.32 -3.84
CA VAL A 68 -8.40 3.04 -4.41
C VAL A 68 -7.29 3.28 -3.38
N VAL A 69 -7.35 4.41 -2.66
CA VAL A 69 -6.39 4.74 -1.59
C VAL A 69 -6.41 3.67 -0.50
N GLU A 70 -7.59 3.25 -0.04
CA GLU A 70 -7.74 2.22 1.00
C GLU A 70 -7.17 0.87 0.55
N GLN A 71 -7.43 0.46 -0.70
CA GLN A 71 -6.91 -0.81 -1.23
C GLN A 71 -5.39 -0.78 -1.40
N LEU A 72 -4.82 0.36 -1.81
CA LEU A 72 -3.37 0.54 -1.87
C LEU A 72 -2.75 0.50 -0.47
N ALA A 73 -3.38 1.15 0.52
CA ALA A 73 -2.95 1.10 1.91
C ALA A 73 -2.95 -0.35 2.45
N HIS A 74 -4.02 -1.09 2.16
CA HIS A 74 -4.14 -2.50 2.53
C HIS A 74 -3.04 -3.36 1.87
N GLY A 75 -2.78 -3.15 0.58
CA GLY A 75 -1.72 -3.84 -0.16
C GLY A 75 -0.34 -3.58 0.42
N ILE A 76 -0.02 -2.33 0.76
CA ILE A 76 1.26 -1.98 1.42
C ILE A 76 1.39 -2.69 2.77
N ALA A 77 0.32 -2.69 3.58
CA ALA A 77 0.33 -3.39 4.87
C ALA A 77 0.49 -4.91 4.71
N ALA A 78 -0.05 -5.51 3.65
CA ALA A 78 0.14 -6.91 3.33
C ALA A 78 1.59 -7.23 2.95
N LEU A 79 2.22 -6.34 2.17
CA LEU A 79 3.64 -6.43 1.83
C LEU A 79 4.54 -6.38 3.07
N ASP A 80 4.22 -5.54 4.05
CA ASP A 80 4.95 -5.50 5.33
C ASP A 80 4.84 -6.80 6.12
N ARG A 81 3.63 -7.35 6.23
CA ARG A 81 3.41 -8.64 6.90
C ARG A 81 4.17 -9.77 6.22
N PHE A 82 4.07 -9.84 4.89
CA PHE A 82 4.80 -10.84 4.10
C PHE A 82 6.32 -10.75 4.33
N ARG A 83 6.89 -9.54 4.36
CA ARG A 83 8.31 -9.34 4.67
C ARG A 83 8.65 -9.82 6.08
N ALA A 84 7.84 -9.49 7.09
CA ALA A 84 8.06 -9.93 8.46
C ALA A 84 8.04 -11.46 8.57
N ASP A 85 7.07 -12.11 7.92
CA ASP A 85 6.94 -13.57 7.88
C ASP A 85 8.14 -14.23 7.19
N ALA A 86 8.59 -13.66 6.06
CA ALA A 86 9.74 -14.17 5.31
C ALA A 86 11.05 -14.07 6.12
N VAL A 87 11.30 -12.92 6.77
CA VAL A 87 12.49 -12.74 7.64
C VAL A 87 12.44 -13.68 8.84
N GLY A 88 11.27 -13.88 9.44
CA GLY A 88 11.09 -14.82 10.54
C GLY A 88 11.37 -16.28 10.13
N ALA A 89 10.89 -16.69 8.95
CA ALA A 89 11.12 -18.04 8.42
C ALA A 89 12.60 -18.30 8.10
N ASP A 90 13.31 -17.32 7.55
CA ASP A 90 14.74 -17.42 7.25
C ASP A 90 15.57 -17.56 8.54
N ALA A 91 15.28 -16.74 9.55
CA ALA A 91 15.94 -16.82 10.86
C ALA A 91 15.74 -18.19 11.56
N ALA A 92 14.53 -18.73 11.52
CA ALA A 92 14.22 -20.04 12.09
C ALA A 92 14.97 -21.20 11.38
N SER A 93 15.11 -21.09 10.06
CA SER A 93 15.83 -22.07 9.23
C SER A 93 17.34 -22.01 9.48
N GLY A 94 17.92 -20.82 9.63
CA GLY A 94 19.32 -20.62 9.98
C GLY A 94 19.67 -21.15 11.38
N GLY A 95 18.79 -20.90 12.38
CA GLY A 95 18.96 -21.43 13.74
C GLY A 95 18.93 -22.96 13.80
N SER A 96 17.99 -23.58 13.08
CA SER A 96 17.91 -25.05 13.00
C SER A 96 19.14 -25.67 12.33
N SER A 97 19.64 -25.04 11.25
CA SER A 97 20.84 -25.50 10.54
C SER A 97 22.09 -25.38 11.41
N THR A 98 22.24 -24.26 12.12
CA THR A 98 23.36 -24.02 13.05
C THR A 98 23.36 -25.04 14.20
N HIS A 99 22.18 -25.34 14.77
CA HIS A 99 22.03 -26.33 15.82
C HIS A 99 22.37 -27.76 15.34
N LEU A 100 21.97 -28.14 14.12
CA LEU A 100 22.33 -29.44 13.55
C LEU A 100 23.83 -29.55 13.26
N LEU A 101 24.45 -28.50 12.74
CA LEU A 101 25.90 -28.45 12.53
C LEU A 101 26.67 -28.59 13.86
N GLY A 102 26.22 -27.93 14.93
CA GLY A 102 26.82 -28.07 16.26
C GLY A 102 26.60 -29.42 16.94
N ARG A 103 25.64 -30.24 16.47
CA ARG A 103 25.43 -31.61 16.96
C ARG A 103 26.19 -32.68 16.15
N LEU A 104 26.58 -32.35 14.92
CA LEU A 104 27.24 -33.27 13.99
C LEU A 104 28.77 -33.07 13.93
N GLY A 105 29.29 -32.00 14.54
CA GLY A 105 30.72 -31.81 14.85
C GLY A 105 31.01 -32.11 16.31
#